data_AF-A0A815QGP0-F1
#
_entry.id   AF-A0A815QGP0-F1
#
_cell.length_a   1.000
_cell.length_b   1.000
_cell.length_c   1.000
_cell.angle_alpha   90.00
_cell.angle_beta   90.00
_cell.angle_gamma   90.00
#
_symmetry.space_group_name_H-M   'P 1'
#
loop_
_entity.id
_entity.type
_entity.pdbx_description
1 polymer ?
#
loop_
_entity_poly.entity_id
_entity_poly.type
_entity_poly.pdbx_seq_one_letter_code
_entity_poly.pdbx_strand_id
1 'polypeptide(L)'
;MNDNLSVICEPGDTQIVDRGFRDVAGVFQDLGFTVKMPGFLKQGEKQLTAEQANDTRMTTKTRWVVESFHSQFKKWRFFSERISQDYIAYIDILVRTVAASLNKYRSRLYEGKSPEDYALANKMLLLKSRSSHLEQLIINGDLSLREQWNNIYDIEPDFNFPYLTLDFLREYTCGIYQIKQSSSYAKAHLFNNDDQFEFQLFSSNDSLLRCRLHSKHSRTTKYYLCIQFDNDDDDDPIKDHYCQ
;
A
#
# COMPACT_ATOMS: atom_id res chain seq x y z
N MET A 1 -1.24 -8.77 35.92
CA MET A 1 -1.28 -7.46 35.24
C MET A 1 -2.72 -7.00 35.27
N ASN A 2 -2.99 -5.71 35.47
CA ASN A 2 -4.33 -5.20 35.19
C ASN A 2 -4.42 -5.13 33.66
N ASP A 3 -4.99 -6.17 33.04
CA ASP A 3 -5.10 -6.36 31.59
C ASP A 3 -6.16 -5.43 30.99
N ASN A 4 -6.17 -4.17 31.41
CA ASN A 4 -7.12 -3.21 30.91
C ASN A 4 -6.47 -2.38 29.80
N LEU A 5 -6.70 -2.81 28.55
CA LEU A 5 -6.34 -2.07 27.35
C LEU A 5 -6.95 -0.66 27.33
N SER A 6 -8.00 -0.38 28.13
CA SER A 6 -8.59 0.96 28.25
C SER A 6 -7.64 1.99 28.87
N VAL A 7 -6.48 1.59 29.41
CA VAL A 7 -5.47 2.54 29.92
C VAL A 7 -4.71 3.22 28.77
N ILE A 8 -4.72 2.62 27.57
CA ILE A 8 -4.00 3.12 26.39
C ILE A 8 -4.92 3.39 25.19
N CYS A 9 -6.23 3.14 25.32
CA CYS A 9 -7.22 3.35 24.27
C CYS A 9 -8.38 4.21 24.81
N GLU A 10 -8.77 5.22 24.04
CA GLU A 10 -9.89 6.12 24.37
C GLU A 10 -11.18 5.68 23.65
N PRO A 11 -12.37 5.86 24.25
CA PRO A 11 -13.63 5.56 23.59
C PRO A 11 -13.74 6.23 22.21
N GLY A 12 -14.02 5.44 21.17
CA GLY A 12 -14.07 5.92 19.79
C GLY A 12 -12.79 5.70 18.98
N ASP A 13 -11.69 5.25 19.61
CA ASP A 13 -10.47 4.92 18.90
C ASP A 13 -10.67 3.84 17.83
N THR A 14 -9.93 4.01 16.72
CA THR A 14 -9.79 2.97 15.70
C THR A 14 -8.48 2.21 15.92
N GLN A 15 -8.60 0.92 16.21
CA GLN A 15 -7.47 0.01 16.42
C GLN A 15 -6.98 -0.55 15.09
N ILE A 16 -5.71 -0.34 14.80
CA ILE A 16 -5.06 -0.88 13.60
C ILE A 16 -4.26 -2.11 14.00
N VAL A 17 -4.67 -3.27 13.49
CA VAL A 17 -4.09 -4.55 13.87
C VAL A 17 -3.36 -5.15 12.67
N ASP A 18 -2.14 -5.64 12.90
CA ASP A 18 -1.38 -6.35 11.87
C ASP A 18 -1.84 -7.83 11.77
N ARG A 19 -1.55 -8.46 10.64
CA ARG A 19 -1.97 -9.84 10.34
C ARG A 19 -1.60 -10.86 11.41
N GLY A 20 -0.44 -10.70 12.05
CA GLY A 20 0.04 -11.59 13.11
C GLY A 20 -0.77 -11.50 14.41
N PHE A 21 -1.57 -10.45 14.58
CA PHE A 21 -2.36 -10.16 15.77
C PHE A 21 -3.87 -10.25 15.52
N ARG A 22 -4.30 -10.88 14.42
CA ARG A 22 -5.73 -11.01 14.07
C ARG A 22 -6.57 -11.62 15.19
N ASP A 23 -5.98 -12.48 16.02
CA ASP A 23 -6.70 -13.21 17.08
C ASP A 23 -7.14 -12.27 18.22
N VAL A 24 -6.54 -11.08 18.35
CA VAL A 24 -6.99 -10.05 19.32
C VAL A 24 -8.02 -9.08 18.74
N ALA A 25 -8.36 -9.17 17.45
CA ALA A 25 -9.33 -8.28 16.82
C ALA A 25 -10.72 -8.39 17.46
N GLY A 26 -11.16 -9.62 17.79
CA GLY A 26 -12.43 -9.85 18.47
C GLY A 26 -12.48 -9.19 19.85
N VAL A 27 -11.38 -9.24 20.61
CA VAL A 27 -11.29 -8.59 21.92
C VAL A 27 -11.48 -7.08 21.82
N PHE A 28 -10.88 -6.42 20.83
CA PHE A 28 -11.09 -4.99 20.61
C PHE A 28 -12.53 -4.65 20.20
N GLN A 29 -13.17 -5.50 19.40
CA GLN A 29 -14.57 -5.33 19.01
C GLN A 29 -15.51 -5.49 20.20
N ASP A 30 -15.27 -6.48 21.06
CA ASP A 30 -16.05 -6.70 22.30
C ASP A 30 -15.91 -5.54 23.29
N LEU A 31 -14.76 -4.86 23.26
CA LEU A 31 -14.51 -3.63 24.01
C LEU A 31 -15.10 -2.36 23.35
N GLY A 32 -15.77 -2.49 22.20
CA GLY A 32 -16.47 -1.41 21.50
C GLY A 32 -15.60 -0.57 20.56
N PHE A 33 -14.38 -1.01 20.24
CA PHE A 33 -13.50 -0.28 19.33
C PHE A 33 -13.74 -0.65 17.87
N THR A 34 -13.52 0.31 16.97
CA THR A 34 -13.44 0.03 15.53
C THR A 34 -12.10 -0.64 15.24
N VAL A 35 -12.10 -1.78 14.55
CA VAL A 35 -10.86 -2.49 14.20
C VAL A 35 -10.64 -2.45 12.70
N LYS A 36 -9.43 -2.07 12.27
CA LYS A 36 -8.98 -2.08 10.87
C LYS A 36 -7.78 -3.00 10.71
N MET A 37 -7.80 -3.81 9.66
CA MET A 37 -6.74 -4.74 9.29
C MET A 37 -6.57 -4.77 7.77
N PRO A 38 -5.37 -5.08 7.25
CA PRO A 38 -5.20 -5.38 5.84
C PRO A 38 -6.17 -6.48 5.40
N GLY A 39 -6.80 -6.30 4.23
CA GLY A 39 -7.80 -7.23 3.70
C GLY A 39 -7.25 -8.63 3.45
N PHE A 40 -8.14 -9.61 3.52
CA PHE A 40 -7.85 -11.01 3.30
C PHE A 40 -8.61 -11.51 2.08
N LEU A 41 -7.92 -12.24 1.20
CA LEU A 41 -8.60 -13.07 0.22
C LEU A 41 -9.26 -14.22 0.96
N LYS A 42 -10.57 -14.37 0.79
CA LYS A 42 -11.30 -15.54 1.25
C LYS A 42 -10.95 -16.74 0.39
N GLN A 43 -11.26 -17.94 0.88
CA GLN A 43 -11.04 -19.16 0.11
C GLN A 43 -11.79 -19.08 -1.23
N GLY A 44 -11.06 -19.27 -2.33
CA GLY A 44 -11.59 -19.19 -3.70
C GLY A 44 -11.52 -17.79 -4.33
N GLU A 45 -11.25 -16.73 -3.55
CA GLU A 45 -11.03 -15.39 -4.11
C GLU A 45 -9.61 -15.27 -4.66
N LYS A 46 -9.49 -14.70 -5.86
CA LYS A 46 -8.20 -14.43 -6.51
C LYS A 46 -7.65 -13.05 -6.19
N GLN A 47 -8.53 -12.09 -5.89
CA GLN A 47 -8.19 -10.69 -5.66
C GLN A 47 -9.22 -10.00 -4.75
N LEU A 48 -8.79 -8.94 -4.07
CA LEU A 48 -9.68 -8.02 -3.35
C LEU A 48 -10.46 -7.16 -4.34
N THR A 49 -11.68 -6.78 -3.97
CA THR A 49 -12.42 -5.70 -4.66
C THR A 49 -11.67 -4.37 -4.54
N ALA A 50 -11.96 -3.39 -5.40
CA ALA A 50 -11.33 -2.08 -5.32
C ALA A 50 -11.58 -1.41 -3.96
N GLU A 51 -12.79 -1.52 -3.43
CA GLU A 51 -13.15 -1.02 -2.10
C GLU A 51 -12.27 -1.65 -1.00
N GLN A 52 -12.19 -2.98 -0.96
CA GLN A 52 -11.36 -3.70 0.02
C GLN A 52 -9.86 -3.40 -0.16
N ALA A 53 -9.40 -3.24 -1.40
CA ALA A 53 -8.02 -2.88 -1.70
C ALA A 53 -7.71 -1.45 -1.22
N ASN A 54 -8.63 -0.51 -1.41
CA ASN A 54 -8.51 0.87 -0.92
C ASN A 54 -8.51 0.94 0.61
N ASP A 55 -9.37 0.18 1.28
CA ASP A 55 -9.37 0.02 2.74
C ASP A 55 -8.04 -0.58 3.26
N THR A 56 -7.50 -1.55 2.53
CA THR A 56 -6.20 -2.17 2.82
C THR A 56 -5.06 -1.15 2.66
N ARG A 57 -5.07 -0.35 1.60
CA ARG A 57 -4.07 0.73 1.38
C ARG A 57 -4.13 1.76 2.50
N MET A 58 -5.31 2.16 2.93
CA MET A 58 -5.50 3.06 4.07
C MET A 58 -4.84 2.50 5.34
N THR A 59 -5.17 1.24 5.67
CA THR A 59 -4.64 0.57 6.86
C THR A 59 -3.12 0.42 6.82
N THR A 60 -2.57 -0.01 5.68
CA THR A 60 -1.12 -0.22 5.51
C THR A 60 -0.32 1.07 5.51
N LYS A 61 -0.88 2.18 5.03
CA LYS A 61 -0.27 3.50 5.10
C LYS A 61 -0.15 4.00 6.53
N THR A 62 -1.19 3.88 7.34
CA THR A 62 -1.12 4.27 8.76
C THR A 62 -0.20 3.35 9.57
N ARG A 63 -0.15 2.05 9.23
CA ARG A 63 0.76 1.08 9.84
C ARG A 63 2.24 1.48 9.71
N TRP A 64 2.62 2.22 8.68
CA TRP A 64 4.00 2.70 8.52
C TRP A 64 4.51 3.51 9.73
N VAL A 65 3.65 4.27 10.39
CA VAL A 65 4.00 5.00 11.62
C VAL A 65 4.40 4.01 12.71
N VAL A 66 3.58 2.98 12.92
CA VAL A 66 3.83 1.90 13.89
C VAL A 66 5.13 1.15 13.55
N GLU A 67 5.36 0.83 12.29
CA GLU A 67 6.62 0.19 11.83
C GLU A 67 7.84 1.07 12.08
N SER A 68 7.71 2.38 11.90
CA SER A 68 8.78 3.35 12.16
C SER A 68 9.16 3.38 13.64
N PHE A 69 8.19 3.29 14.56
CA PHE A 69 8.46 3.12 15.99
C PHE A 69 9.13 1.77 16.28
N HIS A 70 8.60 0.66 15.76
CA HIS A 70 9.19 -0.67 15.95
C HIS A 70 10.63 -0.76 15.42
N SER A 71 10.96 -0.03 14.36
CA SER A 71 12.33 0.00 13.81
C SER A 71 13.36 0.51 14.82
N GLN A 72 12.97 1.34 15.78
CA GLN A 72 13.88 1.79 16.85
C GLN A 72 14.18 0.69 17.85
N PHE A 73 13.20 -0.15 18.17
CA PHE A 73 13.42 -1.32 19.04
C PHE A 73 14.40 -2.28 18.38
N LYS A 74 14.27 -2.51 17.06
CA LYS A 74 15.19 -3.38 16.30
C LYS A 74 16.65 -2.89 16.25
N LYS A 75 16.97 -1.69 16.76
CA LYS A 75 18.36 -1.24 16.92
C LYS A 75 19.03 -1.78 18.18
N TRP A 76 18.24 -2.33 19.11
CA TRP A 76 18.73 -2.96 20.32
C TRP A 76 18.87 -4.46 20.06
N ARG A 77 20.08 -5.01 20.29
CA ARG A 77 20.41 -6.41 20.00
C ARG A 77 19.38 -7.40 20.55
N PHE A 78 18.90 -7.16 21.77
CA PHE A 78 17.89 -8.01 22.41
C PHE A 78 16.60 -8.14 21.58
N PHE A 79 16.13 -7.04 20.97
CA PHE A 79 14.88 -7.00 20.19
C PHE A 79 15.07 -7.27 18.69
N SER A 80 16.31 -7.28 18.20
CA SER A 80 16.60 -7.61 16.79
C SER A 80 16.71 -9.11 16.52
N GLU A 81 16.95 -9.90 17.57
CA GLU A 81 17.19 -11.34 17.49
C GLU A 81 16.02 -12.15 18.06
N ARG A 82 16.16 -13.49 18.04
CA ARG A 82 15.20 -14.38 18.68
C ARG A 82 15.37 -14.29 20.20
N ILE A 83 14.30 -13.89 20.89
CA ILE A 83 14.28 -13.77 22.35
C ILE A 83 14.12 -15.17 22.97
N SER A 84 14.96 -15.53 23.95
CA SER A 84 14.80 -16.79 24.70
C SER A 84 13.46 -16.81 25.45
N GLN A 85 12.84 -17.99 25.54
CA GLN A 85 11.60 -18.18 26.30
C GLN A 85 11.76 -17.79 27.78
N ASP A 86 12.97 -17.88 28.33
CA ASP A 86 13.28 -17.46 29.71
C ASP A 86 12.95 -15.98 29.96
N TYR A 87 12.93 -15.16 28.90
CA TYR A 87 12.63 -13.73 29.00
C TYR A 87 11.16 -13.39 28.82
N ILE A 88 10.27 -14.36 28.60
CA ILE A 88 8.83 -14.11 28.42
C ILE A 88 8.25 -13.37 29.63
N ALA A 89 8.62 -13.77 30.85
CA ALA A 89 8.15 -13.14 32.08
C ALA A 89 8.66 -11.70 32.29
N TYR A 90 9.67 -11.28 31.51
CA TYR A 90 10.32 -9.97 31.63
C TYR A 90 10.14 -9.10 30.39
N ILE A 91 9.47 -9.61 29.35
CA ILE A 91 9.40 -8.90 28.06
C ILE A 91 8.65 -7.57 28.19
N ASP A 92 7.66 -7.51 29.08
CA ASP A 92 6.87 -6.32 29.35
C ASP A 92 7.74 -5.18 29.92
N ILE A 93 8.56 -5.46 30.93
CA ILE A 93 9.38 -4.48 31.62
C ILE A 93 10.55 -4.04 30.73
N LEU A 94 11.11 -4.96 29.95
CA LEU A 94 12.15 -4.65 28.97
C LEU A 94 11.62 -3.72 27.87
N VAL A 95 10.44 -4.02 27.31
CA VAL A 95 9.80 -3.17 26.29
C VAL A 95 9.47 -1.80 26.87
N ARG A 96 8.87 -1.72 28.06
CA ARG A 96 8.54 -0.45 28.73
C ARG A 96 9.78 0.39 29.03
N THR A 97 10.86 -0.24 29.49
CA THR A 97 12.14 0.44 29.81
C THR A 97 12.77 1.04 28.56
N VAL A 98 12.81 0.29 27.46
CA VAL A 98 13.35 0.80 26.19
C VAL A 98 12.42 1.86 25.60
N ALA A 99 11.10 1.68 25.67
CA ALA A 99 10.13 2.69 25.24
C ALA A 99 10.32 4.01 25.99
N ALA A 100 10.41 3.96 27.33
CA ALA A 100 10.65 5.14 28.16
C ALA A 100 11.98 5.82 27.81
N SER A 101 13.04 5.04 27.59
CA SER A 101 14.35 5.54 27.18
C SER A 101 14.30 6.23 25.82
N LEU A 102 13.63 5.61 24.84
CA LEU A 102 13.44 6.19 23.51
C LEU A 102 12.63 7.49 23.62
N ASN A 103 11.53 7.51 24.38
CA ASN A 103 10.70 8.70 24.55
C ASN A 103 11.44 9.85 25.27
N LYS A 104 12.37 9.53 26.18
CA LYS A 104 13.13 10.55 26.92
C LYS A 104 14.27 11.17 26.10
N TYR A 105 14.98 10.34 25.33
CA TYR A 105 16.26 10.73 24.72
C TYR A 105 16.23 10.84 23.18
N ARG A 106 15.19 10.33 22.52
CA ARG A 106 15.02 10.51 21.07
C ARG A 106 13.97 11.56 20.79
N SER A 107 14.13 12.23 19.66
CA SER A 107 13.08 13.04 19.07
C SER A 107 11.83 12.19 18.84
N ARG A 108 10.66 12.77 19.08
CA ARG A 108 9.40 12.11 18.75
C ARG A 108 9.39 11.80 17.26
N LEU A 109 9.14 10.54 16.91
CA LEU A 109 9.22 10.08 15.52
C LEU A 109 8.12 10.64 14.64
N TYR A 110 6.94 10.83 15.23
CA TYR A 110 5.75 11.26 14.52
C TYR A 110 4.79 11.92 15.51
N GLU A 111 4.32 13.12 15.17
CA GLU A 111 3.31 13.83 15.97
C GLU A 111 1.89 13.66 15.41
N GLY A 112 1.75 13.36 14.12
CA GLY A 112 0.47 13.07 13.47
C GLY A 112 -0.51 14.24 13.52
N LYS A 113 0.01 15.45 13.69
CA LYS A 113 -0.77 16.67 13.95
C LYS A 113 -0.24 17.87 13.17
N SER A 114 0.68 17.66 12.23
CA SER A 114 1.13 18.74 11.37
C SER A 114 0.07 19.05 10.30
N PRO A 115 -0.01 20.29 9.78
CA PRO A 115 -0.89 20.62 8.66
C PRO A 115 -0.70 19.67 7.45
N GLU A 116 0.53 19.23 7.22
CA GLU A 116 0.90 18.30 6.15
C GLU A 116 0.32 16.90 6.39
N ASP A 117 0.30 16.42 7.64
CA ASP A 117 -0.34 15.15 8.01
C ASP A 117 -1.84 15.17 7.70
N TYR A 118 -2.52 16.27 8.08
CA TYR A 118 -3.95 16.44 7.77
C TYR A 118 -4.20 16.55 6.27
N ALA A 119 -3.37 17.28 5.53
CA ALA A 119 -3.47 17.40 4.08
C ALA A 119 -3.31 16.03 3.39
N LEU A 120 -2.32 15.23 3.82
CA LEU A 120 -2.09 13.88 3.33
C LEU A 120 -3.28 12.97 3.64
N ALA A 121 -3.78 12.99 4.88
CA ALA A 121 -4.93 12.19 5.28
C ALA A 121 -6.19 12.54 4.45
N ASN A 122 -6.47 13.83 4.26
CA ASN A 122 -7.58 14.29 3.41
C ASN A 122 -7.41 13.84 1.95
N LYS A 123 -6.20 13.93 1.39
CA LYS A 123 -5.91 13.43 0.03
C LYS A 123 -6.15 11.92 -0.07
N MET A 124 -5.73 11.14 0.92
CA MET A 124 -5.97 9.70 0.96
C MET A 124 -7.47 9.37 1.05
N LEU A 125 -8.25 10.14 1.84
CA LEU A 125 -9.70 9.98 1.92
C LEU A 125 -10.40 10.32 0.59
N LEU A 126 -9.97 11.39 -0.08
CA LEU A 126 -10.48 11.80 -1.39
C LEU A 126 -10.19 10.74 -2.46
N LEU A 127 -8.96 10.21 -2.50
CA LEU A 127 -8.59 9.16 -3.45
C LEU A 127 -9.34 7.85 -3.18
N LYS A 128 -9.63 7.54 -1.92
CA LYS A 128 -10.43 6.38 -1.54
C LYS A 128 -11.89 6.49 -2.02
N SER A 129 -12.49 7.68 -2.00
CA SER A 129 -13.88 7.90 -2.41
C SER A 129 -14.06 8.10 -3.92
N ARG A 130 -12.95 8.23 -4.67
CA ARG A 130 -12.99 8.40 -6.12
C ARG A 130 -13.56 7.15 -6.79
N SER A 131 -14.60 7.33 -7.61
CA SER A 131 -15.07 6.30 -8.52
C SER A 131 -14.06 6.11 -9.65
N SER A 132 -13.65 4.88 -9.91
CA SER A 132 -12.80 4.55 -11.06
C SER A 132 -13.69 4.20 -12.25
N HIS A 133 -13.62 5.00 -13.32
CA HIS A 133 -14.28 4.66 -14.58
C HIS A 133 -13.61 3.45 -15.21
N LEU A 134 -12.28 3.35 -15.05
CA LEU A 134 -11.50 2.25 -15.55
C LEU A 134 -11.87 0.91 -14.89
N GLU A 135 -12.16 0.91 -13.58
CA GLU A 135 -12.74 -0.24 -12.89
C GLU A 135 -14.03 -0.72 -13.55
N GLN A 136 -14.95 0.20 -13.86
CA GLN A 136 -16.23 -0.13 -14.48
C GLN A 136 -16.03 -0.76 -15.87
N LEU A 137 -15.19 -0.16 -16.71
CA LEU A 137 -14.88 -0.67 -18.05
C LEU A 137 -14.27 -2.09 -18.00
N ILE A 138 -13.41 -2.37 -17.03
CA ILE A 138 -12.79 -3.70 -16.86
C ILE A 138 -13.82 -4.72 -16.37
N ILE A 139 -14.64 -4.38 -15.37
CA ILE A 139 -15.68 -5.27 -14.82
C ILE A 139 -16.74 -5.61 -15.88
N ASN A 140 -17.13 -4.62 -16.69
CA ASN A 140 -18.10 -4.81 -17.78
C ASN A 140 -17.53 -5.59 -18.97
N GLY A 141 -16.21 -5.80 -19.01
CA GLY A 141 -15.53 -6.51 -20.09
C GLY A 141 -15.25 -5.65 -21.32
N ASP A 142 -15.48 -4.34 -21.26
CA ASP A 142 -15.30 -3.39 -22.36
C ASP A 142 -13.84 -3.31 -22.84
N LEU A 143 -12.90 -3.65 -21.96
CA LEU A 143 -11.45 -3.64 -22.20
C LEU A 143 -10.82 -5.05 -22.34
N SER A 144 -11.65 -6.09 -22.37
CA SER A 144 -11.19 -7.49 -22.28
C SER A 144 -10.72 -8.11 -23.61
N LEU A 145 -11.07 -7.51 -24.76
CA LEU A 145 -10.79 -8.08 -26.07
C LEU A 145 -9.31 -7.90 -26.45
N ARG A 146 -8.64 -9.02 -26.77
CA ARG A 146 -7.20 -9.03 -27.14
C ARG A 146 -6.89 -8.18 -28.38
N GLU A 147 -7.83 -8.09 -29.32
CA GLU A 147 -7.67 -7.38 -30.60
C GLU A 147 -7.63 -5.86 -30.45
N GLN A 148 -7.91 -5.33 -29.25
CA GLN A 148 -7.93 -3.89 -29.00
C GLN A 148 -6.61 -3.33 -28.47
N TRP A 149 -5.55 -4.13 -28.37
CA TRP A 149 -4.31 -3.76 -27.68
C TRP A 149 -3.09 -3.95 -28.57
N ASN A 150 -2.37 -2.86 -28.83
CA ASN A 150 -1.15 -2.85 -29.62
C ASN A 150 0.06 -2.90 -28.68
N ASN A 151 1.06 -3.75 -28.96
CA ASN A 151 2.28 -3.74 -28.18
C ASN A 151 3.05 -2.45 -28.44
N ILE A 152 3.55 -1.79 -27.39
CA ILE A 152 4.26 -0.51 -27.53
C ILE A 152 5.53 -0.66 -28.38
N TYR A 153 6.23 -1.79 -28.26
CA TYR A 153 7.43 -2.06 -29.04
C TYR A 153 7.17 -2.12 -30.56
N ASP A 154 5.92 -2.35 -30.98
CA ASP A 154 5.53 -2.38 -32.39
C ASP A 154 5.16 -0.99 -32.95
N ILE A 155 5.00 0.02 -32.08
CA ILE A 155 4.53 1.39 -32.42
C ILE A 155 5.50 2.48 -31.91
N GLU A 156 6.76 2.10 -31.63
CA GLU A 156 7.66 2.85 -30.76
C GLU A 156 8.24 4.21 -31.24
N PRO A 157 8.01 4.75 -32.47
CA PRO A 157 8.28 6.19 -32.67
C PRO A 157 7.11 7.10 -32.24
N ASP A 158 5.88 6.59 -32.16
CA ASP A 158 4.67 7.43 -31.99
C ASP A 158 4.10 7.41 -30.56
N PHE A 159 4.64 6.55 -29.68
CA PHE A 159 4.18 6.48 -28.29
C PHE A 159 4.71 7.65 -27.47
N ASN A 160 3.78 8.42 -26.88
CA ASN A 160 4.10 9.48 -25.92
C ASN A 160 3.42 9.18 -24.57
N PHE A 161 4.17 9.38 -23.48
CA PHE A 161 3.69 9.23 -22.11
C PHE A 161 4.12 10.45 -21.29
N PRO A 162 3.26 10.98 -20.40
CA PRO A 162 3.56 12.22 -19.70
C PRO A 162 4.76 12.05 -18.77
N TYR A 163 5.55 13.12 -18.65
CA TYR A 163 6.68 13.14 -17.72
C TYR A 163 6.17 13.31 -16.28
N LEU A 164 6.35 12.28 -15.46
CA LEU A 164 5.93 12.30 -14.07
C LEU A 164 7.05 12.79 -13.15
N THR A 165 6.89 13.99 -12.58
CA THR A 165 7.86 14.50 -11.60
C THR A 165 7.87 13.65 -10.32
N LEU A 166 8.98 13.65 -9.60
CA LEU A 166 9.05 12.94 -8.31
C LEU A 166 8.06 13.49 -7.28
N ASP A 167 7.77 14.79 -7.32
CA ASP A 167 6.82 15.40 -6.40
C ASP A 167 5.39 14.98 -6.73
N PHE A 168 5.00 14.98 -8.01
CA PHE A 168 3.75 14.38 -8.46
C PHE A 168 3.62 12.92 -7.99
N LEU A 169 4.65 12.09 -8.21
CA LEU A 169 4.61 10.68 -7.82
C LEU A 169 4.46 10.50 -6.30
N ARG A 170 5.12 11.34 -5.48
CA ARG A 170 5.01 11.30 -4.01
C ARG A 170 3.60 11.62 -3.56
N GLU A 171 3.01 12.61 -4.18
CA GLU A 171 1.65 13.03 -3.94
C GLU A 171 0.63 11.97 -4.37
N TYR A 172 0.75 11.48 -5.60
CA TYR A 172 -0.09 10.45 -6.19
C TYR A 172 -0.08 9.15 -5.37
N THR A 173 1.12 8.72 -4.95
CA THR A 173 1.27 7.51 -4.14
C THR A 173 1.05 7.73 -2.65
N CYS A 174 0.79 8.96 -2.21
CA CYS A 174 0.70 9.39 -0.81
C CYS A 174 1.89 8.88 0.03
N GLY A 175 3.10 8.95 -0.52
CA GLY A 175 4.35 8.64 0.19
C GLY A 175 5.41 7.85 -0.59
N ILE A 176 6.65 7.89 -0.10
CA ILE A 176 7.85 7.53 -0.86
C ILE A 176 8.13 6.03 -1.04
N TYR A 177 7.43 5.15 -0.31
CA TYR A 177 7.80 3.74 -0.25
C TYR A 177 7.68 3.04 -1.62
N GLN A 178 6.57 3.25 -2.33
CA GLN A 178 6.36 2.64 -3.65
C GLN A 178 7.37 3.15 -4.68
N ILE A 179 7.73 4.43 -4.60
CA ILE A 179 8.75 5.05 -5.45
C ILE A 179 10.12 4.42 -5.19
N LYS A 180 10.50 4.18 -3.92
CA LYS A 180 11.77 3.50 -3.60
C LYS A 180 11.82 2.07 -4.14
N GLN A 181 10.69 1.40 -4.19
CA GLN A 181 10.60 0.02 -4.70
C GLN A 181 10.56 -0.04 -6.23
N SER A 182 10.16 1.03 -6.92
CA SER A 182 9.94 1.05 -8.37
C SER A 182 11.18 0.58 -9.14
N SER A 183 12.39 1.03 -8.78
CA SER A 183 13.62 0.62 -9.46
C SER A 183 13.91 -0.88 -9.34
N SER A 184 13.59 -1.50 -8.20
CA SER A 184 13.73 -2.95 -8.03
C SER A 184 12.67 -3.71 -8.84
N TYR A 185 11.45 -3.18 -8.95
CA TYR A 185 10.40 -3.75 -9.82
C TYR A 185 10.78 -3.64 -11.29
N ALA A 186 11.18 -2.46 -11.75
CA ALA A 186 11.64 -2.23 -13.11
C ALA A 186 12.79 -3.17 -13.47
N LYS A 187 13.79 -3.33 -12.58
CA LYS A 187 14.88 -4.28 -12.84
C LYS A 187 14.43 -5.73 -12.97
N ALA A 188 13.50 -6.15 -12.10
CA ALA A 188 13.00 -7.52 -12.11
C ALA A 188 12.26 -7.86 -13.40
N HIS A 189 11.49 -6.92 -13.96
CA HIS A 189 10.68 -7.16 -15.15
C HIS A 189 11.43 -6.83 -16.45
N LEU A 190 12.24 -5.77 -16.49
CA LEU A 190 12.92 -5.33 -17.72
C LEU A 190 14.23 -6.07 -18.01
N PHE A 191 14.97 -6.52 -16.99
CA PHE A 191 16.35 -7.01 -17.18
C PHE A 191 16.58 -8.46 -16.77
N ASN A 192 15.65 -9.10 -16.06
CA ASN A 192 15.83 -10.47 -15.59
C ASN A 192 15.06 -11.50 -16.45
N ASN A 193 14.88 -11.22 -17.74
CA ASN A 193 14.13 -12.05 -18.71
C ASN A 193 12.74 -12.44 -18.19
N ASP A 194 11.95 -11.43 -17.79
CA ASP A 194 10.52 -11.65 -17.64
C ASP A 194 9.88 -11.63 -19.03
N ASP A 195 9.91 -12.78 -19.71
CA ASP A 195 9.30 -12.99 -21.04
C ASP A 195 7.79 -12.73 -21.06
N GLN A 196 7.21 -12.37 -19.90
CA GLN A 196 5.80 -12.11 -19.74
C GLN A 196 5.49 -10.65 -19.43
N PHE A 197 6.50 -9.79 -19.26
CA PHE A 197 6.31 -8.36 -19.11
C PHE A 197 5.96 -7.74 -20.46
N GLU A 198 4.77 -7.15 -20.55
CA GLU A 198 4.23 -6.57 -21.79
C GLU A 198 3.62 -5.21 -21.49
N PHE A 199 3.93 -4.22 -22.33
CA PHE A 199 3.21 -2.95 -22.38
C PHE A 199 2.38 -2.87 -23.65
N GLN A 200 1.13 -2.46 -23.49
CA GLN A 200 0.18 -2.38 -24.58
C GLN A 200 -0.63 -1.09 -24.52
N LEU A 201 -0.83 -0.47 -25.67
CA LEU A 201 -1.68 0.70 -25.83
C LEU A 201 -3.04 0.30 -26.36
N PHE A 202 -4.10 0.94 -25.89
CA PHE A 202 -5.42 0.69 -26.43
C PHE A 202 -5.55 1.28 -27.84
N SER A 203 -5.91 0.44 -28.80
CA SER A 203 -5.99 0.78 -30.23
C SER A 203 -6.93 1.93 -30.56
N SER A 204 -8.01 2.10 -29.79
CA SER A 204 -9.02 3.15 -30.02
C SER A 204 -8.79 4.41 -29.17
N ASN A 205 -7.83 4.37 -28.23
CA ASN A 205 -7.51 5.47 -27.33
C ASN A 205 -6.03 5.39 -26.93
N ASP A 206 -5.23 6.30 -27.46
CA ASP A 206 -3.81 6.42 -27.18
C ASP A 206 -3.48 6.88 -25.74
N SER A 207 -4.51 7.21 -24.96
CA SER A 207 -4.40 7.66 -23.56
C SER A 207 -4.70 6.55 -22.55
N LEU A 208 -4.76 5.28 -23.00
CA LEU A 208 -4.98 4.12 -22.15
C LEU A 208 -3.88 3.07 -22.32
N LEU A 209 -3.08 2.89 -21.26
CA LEU A 209 -1.98 1.95 -21.16
C LEU A 209 -2.39 0.72 -20.35
N ARG A 210 -1.98 -0.46 -20.81
CA ARG A 210 -2.04 -1.71 -20.04
C ARG A 210 -0.66 -2.33 -19.91
N CYS A 211 -0.33 -2.79 -18.71
CA CYS A 211 0.90 -3.48 -18.39
C CYS A 211 0.59 -4.85 -17.78
N ARG A 212 1.21 -5.91 -18.31
CA ARG A 212 1.15 -7.25 -17.71
C ARG A 212 2.36 -7.47 -16.81
N LEU A 213 2.10 -7.88 -15.57
CA LEU A 213 3.11 -8.05 -14.52
C LEU A 213 3.01 -9.44 -13.89
N HIS A 214 4.14 -10.05 -13.55
CA HIS A 214 4.17 -11.23 -12.68
C HIS A 214 4.23 -10.86 -11.20
N SER A 215 3.56 -11.64 -10.35
CA SER A 215 3.69 -11.50 -8.90
C SER A 215 5.10 -11.85 -8.42
N LYS A 216 5.71 -10.97 -7.62
CA LYS A 216 6.98 -11.28 -6.93
C LYS A 216 6.89 -12.45 -5.95
N HIS A 217 5.68 -12.77 -5.49
CA HIS A 217 5.45 -13.83 -4.50
C HIS A 217 4.95 -15.13 -5.12
N SER A 218 4.61 -15.13 -6.41
CA SER A 218 4.06 -16.29 -7.10
C SER A 218 4.42 -16.25 -8.57
N ARG A 219 5.13 -17.28 -9.05
CA ARG A 219 5.49 -17.39 -10.48
C ARG A 219 4.27 -17.60 -11.39
N THR A 220 3.15 -18.06 -10.85
CA THR A 220 1.94 -18.38 -11.63
C THR A 220 0.94 -17.22 -11.67
N THR A 221 1.01 -16.31 -10.71
CA THR A 221 0.05 -15.20 -10.61
C THR A 221 0.49 -14.05 -11.51
N LYS A 222 -0.41 -13.60 -12.38
CA LYS A 222 -0.24 -12.46 -13.27
C LYS A 222 -1.23 -11.38 -12.88
N TYR A 223 -0.81 -10.13 -13.04
CA TYR A 223 -1.64 -8.95 -12.86
C TYR A 223 -1.65 -8.13 -14.14
N TYR A 224 -2.77 -7.47 -14.40
CA TYR A 224 -2.90 -6.46 -15.43
C TYR A 224 -3.13 -5.11 -14.77
N LEU A 225 -2.17 -4.21 -14.92
CA LEU A 225 -2.30 -2.82 -14.52
C LEU A 225 -2.77 -2.01 -15.73
N CYS A 226 -3.90 -1.33 -15.60
CA CYS A 226 -4.37 -0.36 -16.58
C CYS A 226 -4.19 1.06 -16.00
N ILE A 227 -3.71 1.98 -16.83
CA ILE A 227 -3.47 3.38 -16.49
C ILE A 227 -4.08 4.24 -17.59
N GLN A 228 -5.01 5.10 -17.21
CA GLN A 228 -5.50 6.18 -18.06
C GLN A 228 -4.68 7.43 -17.75
N PHE A 229 -4.13 8.06 -18.78
CA PHE A 229 -3.26 9.23 -18.66
C PHE A 229 -3.71 10.34 -19.60
N ASP A 230 -3.09 11.51 -19.47
CA ASP A 230 -3.30 12.66 -20.33
C ASP A 230 -1.95 13.32 -20.58
N ASN A 231 -1.57 13.47 -21.84
CA ASN A 231 -0.29 14.08 -22.22
C ASN A 231 -0.32 15.61 -22.16
N ASP A 232 -1.52 16.20 -22.17
CA ASP A 232 -1.69 17.66 -22.23
C ASP A 232 -1.94 18.29 -20.84
N ASP A 233 -2.14 17.46 -19.81
CA ASP A 233 -2.33 17.90 -18.43
C ASP A 233 -1.10 17.63 -17.57
N ASP A 234 -0.23 18.64 -17.46
CA ASP A 234 1.00 18.58 -16.67
C ASP A 234 0.74 18.50 -15.15
N ASP A 235 -0.42 18.98 -14.67
CA ASP A 235 -0.75 19.04 -13.24
C ASP A 235 -1.34 17.72 -12.73
N ASP A 236 -2.16 17.05 -13.54
CA ASP A 236 -2.76 15.74 -13.24
C ASP A 236 -2.64 14.76 -14.42
N PRO A 237 -1.42 14.35 -14.80
CA PRO A 237 -1.19 13.52 -15.99
C PRO A 237 -1.74 12.09 -15.87
N ILE A 238 -2.09 11.62 -14.66
CA ILE A 238 -2.63 10.27 -14.43
C ILE A 238 -4.09 10.35 -13.99
N LYS A 239 -5.00 10.09 -14.92
CA LYS A 239 -6.44 10.26 -14.73
C LYS A 239 -7.09 9.10 -14.00
N ASP A 240 -6.68 7.86 -14.23
CA ASP A 240 -7.24 6.70 -13.53
C ASP A 240 -6.26 5.53 -13.54
N HIS A 241 -6.40 4.61 -12.59
CA HIS A 241 -5.64 3.36 -12.59
C HIS A 241 -6.41 2.22 -11.95
N TYR A 242 -6.24 1.02 -12.51
CA TYR A 242 -6.86 -0.18 -11.98
C TYR A 242 -5.93 -1.37 -12.15
N CYS A 243 -5.90 -2.25 -11.13
CA CYS A 243 -5.10 -3.46 -11.16
C CYS A 243 -6.05 -4.66 -11.07
N GLN A 244 -5.92 -5.59 -12.02
CA GLN A 244 -6.64 -6.87 -12.13
C GLN A 244 -5.69 -8.05 -11.92
#